data_AF-A0A1G7ND52-F1
#
_entry.id   AF-A0A1G7ND52-F1
#
_cell.length_a   1.000
_cell.length_b   1.000
_cell.length_c   1.000
_cell.angle_alpha   90.00
_cell.angle_beta   90.00
_cell.angle_gamma   90.00
#
_symmetry.space_group_name_H-M   'P 1'
#
loop_
_entity.id
_entity.type
_entity.pdbx_description
1 polymer ?
#
loop_
_entity_poly.entity_id
_entity_poly.type
_entity_poly.pdbx_seq_one_letter_code
_entity_poly.pdbx_strand_id
1 'polypeptide(L)'
;MQKSVRTNKPKTIKKDVIQIHVLNHQVEKLAQIVRKHKAIYEFLDRVQELKINNYYVGAGCITQTTWNYLSDLPLDHGIKDVDLVYFDDSDLSEEKEDQVKSQLERMFPNYPFKIDVRE
;
A
#
# COMPACT_ATOMS: atom_id res chain seq x y z
N MET A 1 -10.75 60.27 -15.15
CA MET A 1 -11.60 59.11 -14.81
C MET A 1 -10.90 57.86 -15.31
N GLN A 2 -10.85 56.81 -14.48
CA GLN A 2 -10.44 55.41 -14.77
C GLN A 2 -8.92 55.13 -14.90
N LYS A 3 -8.34 54.06 -14.35
CA LYS A 3 -8.65 53.11 -13.27
C LYS A 3 -7.27 52.47 -12.96
N SER A 4 -6.78 52.56 -11.72
CA SER A 4 -5.52 51.90 -11.31
C SER A 4 -5.71 50.40 -11.35
N VAL A 5 -5.14 49.72 -12.35
CA VAL A 5 -5.10 48.26 -12.44
C VAL A 5 -4.16 47.76 -11.35
N ARG A 6 -4.73 47.23 -10.25
CA ARG A 6 -3.97 46.46 -9.27
C ARG A 6 -3.51 45.18 -9.96
N THR A 7 -2.26 45.14 -10.40
CA THR A 7 -1.61 43.91 -10.84
C THR A 7 -1.39 43.04 -9.61
N ASN A 8 -2.25 42.05 -9.39
CA ASN A 8 -1.94 40.95 -8.48
C ASN A 8 -0.79 40.16 -9.12
N LYS A 9 0.43 40.36 -8.63
CA LYS A 9 1.55 39.46 -8.95
C LYS A 9 1.12 38.04 -8.54
N PRO A 10 1.25 37.03 -9.41
CA PRO A 10 0.96 35.66 -9.02
C PRO A 10 1.85 35.30 -7.84
N LYS A 11 1.24 34.87 -6.72
CA LYS A 11 1.99 34.31 -5.60
C LYS A 11 2.78 33.12 -6.15
N THR A 12 4.10 33.24 -6.20
CA THR A 12 4.98 32.15 -6.60
C THR A 12 4.86 31.04 -5.56
N ILE A 13 4.01 30.05 -5.82
CA ILE A 13 3.93 28.84 -5.00
C ILE A 13 5.24 28.10 -5.23
N LYS A 14 6.01 27.87 -4.16
CA LYS A 14 7.30 27.15 -4.24
C LYS A 14 7.06 25.75 -4.82
N LYS A 15 7.90 25.31 -5.76
CA LYS A 15 7.81 23.97 -6.37
C LYS A 15 7.73 22.86 -5.33
N ASP A 16 8.49 22.97 -4.24
CA ASP A 16 8.48 21.99 -3.14
C ASP A 16 7.10 21.84 -2.51
N VAL A 17 6.35 22.95 -2.38
CA VAL A 17 4.98 22.92 -1.86
C VAL A 17 4.07 22.20 -2.84
N ILE A 18 4.15 22.48 -4.15
CA ILE A 18 3.36 21.78 -5.17
C ILE A 18 3.69 20.28 -5.19
N GLN A 19 4.98 19.93 -5.11
CA GLN A 19 5.47 18.55 -5.09
C GLN A 19 4.90 17.77 -3.91
N ILE A 20 4.92 18.34 -2.70
CA ILE A 20 4.34 17.73 -1.49
C ILE A 20 2.83 17.50 -1.64
N HIS A 21 2.09 18.47 -2.19
CA HIS A 21 0.64 18.31 -2.39
C HIS A 21 0.31 17.23 -3.42
N VAL A 22 1.07 17.13 -4.52
CA VAL A 22 0.88 16.10 -5.55
C VAL A 22 1.14 14.71 -4.96
N LEU A 23 2.19 14.55 -4.16
CA LEU A 23 2.49 13.28 -3.49
C LEU A 23 1.38 12.87 -2.52
N ASN A 24 0.86 13.79 -1.72
CA ASN A 24 -0.25 13.50 -0.80
C ASN A 24 -1.50 13.04 -1.57
N HIS A 25 -1.81 13.69 -2.69
CA HIS A 25 -2.94 13.26 -3.54
C HIS A 25 -2.75 11.86 -4.12
N GLN A 26 -1.54 11.52 -4.56
CA GLN A 26 -1.23 10.18 -5.08
C GLN A 26 -1.33 9.11 -4.00
N VAL A 27 -0.84 9.39 -2.78
CA VAL A 27 -0.95 8.48 -1.64
C VAL A 27 -2.42 8.25 -1.26
N GLU A 28 -3.22 9.31 -1.19
CA GLU A 28 -4.66 9.20 -0.94
C GLU A 28 -5.36 8.38 -2.01
N LYS A 29 -5.03 8.63 -3.29
CA LYS A 29 -5.63 7.91 -4.42
C LYS A 29 -5.25 6.43 -4.39
N LEU A 30 -3.98 6.10 -4.12
CA LEU A 30 -3.52 4.72 -3.96
C LEU A 30 -4.29 4.03 -2.82
N ALA A 31 -4.35 4.65 -1.65
CA ALA A 31 -5.05 4.09 -0.50
C ALA A 31 -6.55 3.90 -0.77
N GLN A 32 -7.20 4.82 -1.50
CA GLN A 32 -8.58 4.65 -1.94
C GLN A 32 -8.77 3.47 -2.89
N ILE A 33 -7.83 3.24 -3.81
CA ILE A 33 -7.89 2.13 -4.76
C ILE A 33 -7.70 0.80 -4.04
N VAL A 34 -6.66 0.68 -3.21
CA VAL A 34 -6.35 -0.54 -2.46
C VAL A 34 -7.51 -0.92 -1.53
N ARG A 35 -8.15 0.05 -0.86
CA ARG A 35 -9.34 -0.18 -0.02
C ARG A 35 -10.54 -0.77 -0.76
N LYS A 36 -10.63 -0.63 -2.09
CA LYS A 36 -11.70 -1.25 -2.89
C LYS A 36 -11.50 -2.76 -3.05
N HIS A 37 -10.26 -3.26 -2.93
CA HIS A 37 -10.00 -4.68 -3.01
C HIS A 37 -10.18 -5.33 -1.63
N LYS A 38 -11.32 -5.99 -1.42
CA LYS A 38 -11.71 -6.57 -0.12
C LYS A 38 -10.63 -7.44 0.52
N ALA A 39 -10.12 -8.45 -0.19
CA ALA A 39 -9.16 -9.40 0.37
C ALA A 39 -7.82 -8.72 0.75
N ILE A 40 -7.23 -7.94 -0.16
CA ILE A 40 -5.99 -7.18 0.11
C ILE A 40 -6.18 -6.22 1.29
N TYR A 41 -7.29 -5.48 1.34
CA TYR A 41 -7.53 -4.56 2.44
C TYR A 41 -7.74 -5.28 3.78
N GLU A 42 -8.48 -6.39 3.79
CA GLU A 42 -8.63 -7.22 4.98
C GLU A 42 -7.28 -7.75 5.48
N PHE A 43 -6.40 -8.16 4.56
CA PHE A 43 -5.04 -8.59 4.91
C PHE A 43 -4.24 -7.46 5.57
N LEU A 44 -4.23 -6.26 4.96
CA LEU A 44 -3.55 -5.08 5.51
C LEU A 44 -4.06 -4.65 6.89
N ASP A 45 -5.36 -4.79 7.13
CA ASP A 45 -5.99 -4.42 8.40
C ASP A 45 -5.64 -5.44 9.50
N ARG A 46 -5.85 -6.73 9.20
CA ARG A 46 -5.72 -7.81 10.20
C ARG A 46 -4.28 -8.23 10.47
N VAL A 47 -3.35 -8.04 9.53
CA VAL A 47 -1.95 -8.43 9.73
C VAL A 47 -1.26 -7.67 10.86
N GLN A 48 -1.80 -6.51 11.26
CA GLN A 48 -1.35 -5.75 12.42
C GLN A 48 -1.47 -6.55 13.73
N GLU A 49 -2.39 -7.53 13.80
CA GLU A 49 -2.57 -8.41 14.96
C GLU A 49 -1.39 -9.39 15.16
N LEU A 50 -0.56 -9.59 14.13
CA LEU A 50 0.64 -10.43 14.18
C LEU A 50 1.72 -9.86 15.10
N LYS A 51 1.66 -8.55 15.39
CA LYS A 51 2.57 -7.83 16.31
C LYS A 51 4.06 -8.00 15.99
N ILE A 52 4.38 -8.20 14.71
CA ILE A 52 5.76 -8.14 14.22
C ILE A 52 6.12 -6.68 14.01
N ASN A 53 7.33 -6.30 14.40
CA ASN A 53 7.88 -4.97 14.14
C ASN A 53 8.48 -4.93 12.73
N ASN A 54 8.59 -3.72 12.14
CA ASN A 54 9.31 -3.50 10.89
C ASN A 54 8.88 -4.41 9.72
N TYR A 55 7.58 -4.46 9.43
CA TYR A 55 7.08 -5.19 8.26
C TYR A 55 6.43 -4.27 7.23
N TYR A 56 6.41 -4.75 5.99
CA TYR A 56 5.68 -4.19 4.88
C TYR A 56 4.87 -5.28 4.20
N VAL A 57 3.62 -4.95 3.85
CA VAL A 57 2.84 -5.71 2.88
C VAL A 57 2.95 -4.99 1.57
N GLY A 58 3.32 -5.69 0.51
CA GLY A 58 3.64 -5.00 -0.74
C GLY A 58 3.65 -5.87 -1.97
N ALA A 59 4.60 -5.53 -2.86
CA ALA A 59 4.85 -6.17 -4.13
C ALA A 59 3.66 -6.14 -5.10
N GLY A 60 3.54 -7.18 -5.93
CA GLY A 60 2.68 -7.22 -7.11
C GLY A 60 1.20 -6.99 -6.78
N CYS A 61 0.73 -7.40 -5.61
CA CYS A 61 -0.68 -7.26 -5.26
C CYS A 61 -1.15 -5.79 -5.21
N ILE A 62 -0.32 -4.87 -4.69
CA ILE A 62 -0.65 -3.45 -4.56
C ILE A 62 -0.58 -2.75 -5.93
N THR A 63 0.48 -3.01 -6.69
CA THR A 63 0.67 -2.41 -8.02
C THR A 63 -0.35 -2.94 -9.02
N GLN A 64 -0.60 -4.26 -9.04
CA GLN A 64 -1.57 -4.89 -9.91
C GLN A 64 -3.00 -4.45 -9.57
N THR A 65 -3.38 -4.37 -8.29
CA THR A 65 -4.69 -3.79 -7.90
C THR A 65 -4.87 -2.38 -8.45
N THR A 66 -3.79 -1.57 -8.39
CA THR A 66 -3.80 -0.20 -8.87
C THR A 66 -3.93 -0.13 -10.40
N TRP A 67 -3.13 -0.92 -11.12
CA TRP A 67 -3.20 -0.98 -12.59
C TRP A 67 -4.53 -1.52 -13.08
N ASN A 68 -5.07 -2.55 -12.43
CA ASN A 68 -6.38 -3.11 -12.75
C ASN A 68 -7.46 -2.03 -12.61
N TYR A 69 -7.46 -1.29 -11.51
CA TYR A 69 -8.41 -0.19 -11.30
C TYR A 69 -8.28 0.91 -12.37
N LEU A 70 -7.05 1.30 -12.72
CA LEU A 70 -6.80 2.36 -13.71
C LEU A 70 -7.08 1.91 -15.16
N SER A 71 -7.20 0.60 -15.41
CA SER A 71 -7.39 0.02 -16.73
C SER A 71 -8.77 -0.64 -16.89
N ASP A 72 -9.71 -0.36 -15.98
CA ASP A 72 -11.07 -0.91 -15.96
C ASP A 72 -11.13 -2.46 -15.98
N LEU A 73 -10.16 -3.11 -15.33
CA LEU A 73 -10.14 -4.56 -15.09
C LEU A 73 -10.68 -4.91 -13.70
N PRO A 74 -11.15 -6.16 -13.49
CA PRO A 74 -11.42 -6.66 -12.13
C PRO A 74 -10.21 -6.45 -11.22
N LEU A 75 -10.44 -6.01 -9.98
CA LEU A 75 -9.36 -5.63 -9.06
C LEU A 75 -8.39 -6.78 -8.77
N ASP A 76 -8.90 -8.01 -8.76
CA ASP A 76 -8.18 -9.26 -8.49
C ASP A 76 -7.49 -9.86 -9.72
N HIS A 77 -7.67 -9.27 -10.91
CA HIS A 77 -7.15 -9.81 -12.15
C HIS A 77 -5.62 -9.97 -12.11
N GLY A 78 -5.15 -11.20 -12.28
CA GLY A 78 -3.72 -11.52 -12.37
C GLY A 78 -2.96 -11.47 -11.03
N ILE A 79 -3.62 -11.25 -9.89
CA ILE A 79 -3.01 -11.32 -8.56
C ILE A 79 -2.88 -12.80 -8.17
N LYS A 80 -1.67 -13.22 -7.76
CA LYS A 80 -1.37 -14.61 -7.40
C LYS A 80 -1.08 -14.75 -5.91
N ASP A 81 -0.39 -13.77 -5.36
CA ASP A 81 0.18 -13.78 -4.03
C ASP A 81 0.11 -12.40 -3.36
N VAL A 82 0.27 -12.44 -2.05
CA VAL A 82 0.55 -11.27 -1.21
C VAL A 82 1.83 -11.53 -0.46
N ASP A 83 2.77 -10.60 -0.61
CA ASP A 83 4.06 -10.63 0.06
C ASP A 83 4.01 -9.86 1.38
N LEU A 84 4.48 -10.50 2.45
CA LEU A 84 4.83 -9.87 3.71
C LEU A 84 6.34 -9.95 3.90
N VAL A 85 6.99 -8.79 3.89
CA VAL A 85 8.42 -8.67 4.19
C VAL A 85 8.56 -8.09 5.59
N TYR A 86 9.37 -8.69 6.45
CA TYR A 86 9.59 -8.21 7.81
C TYR A 86 11.08 -8.28 8.16
N PHE A 87 11.52 -7.54 9.18
CA PHE A 87 12.90 -7.58 9.65
C PHE A 87 12.94 -7.71 11.17
N ASP A 88 13.64 -8.73 11.66
CA ASP A 88 13.82 -9.02 13.09
C ASP A 88 15.31 -9.22 13.41
N ASP A 89 15.98 -8.16 13.85
CA ASP A 89 17.41 -8.18 14.17
C ASP A 89 17.80 -9.15 15.29
N SER A 90 16.81 -9.65 16.04
CA SER A 90 17.00 -10.64 17.09
C SER A 90 16.92 -12.08 16.60
N ASP A 91 16.33 -12.33 15.42
CA ASP A 91 16.03 -13.66 14.92
C ASP A 91 15.81 -13.69 13.39
N LEU A 92 16.91 -13.86 12.64
CA LEU A 92 16.95 -13.96 11.17
C LEU A 92 16.88 -15.42 10.68
N SER A 93 16.30 -16.31 11.48
CA SER A 93 16.29 -17.75 11.18
C SER A 93 15.18 -18.14 10.22
N GLU A 94 15.41 -19.18 9.41
CA GLU A 94 14.37 -19.77 8.56
C GLU A 94 13.19 -20.29 9.40
N GLU A 95 13.47 -20.78 10.62
CA GLU A 95 12.45 -21.22 11.57
C GLU A 95 11.52 -20.07 11.99
N LYS A 96 12.04 -18.84 12.10
CA LYS A 96 11.23 -17.66 12.38
C LYS A 96 10.32 -17.33 11.20
N GLU A 97 10.83 -17.36 9.97
CA GLU A 97 10.02 -17.16 8.76
C GLU A 97 8.87 -18.18 8.68
N ASP A 98 9.16 -19.46 8.94
CA ASP A 98 8.16 -20.52 8.96
C ASP A 98 7.09 -20.34 10.06
N GLN A 99 7.48 -19.84 11.23
CA GLN A 99 6.54 -19.51 12.31
C GLN A 99 5.61 -18.38 11.91
N VAL A 100 6.14 -17.31 11.31
CA VAL A 100 5.38 -16.16 10.83
C VAL A 100 4.39 -16.59 9.76
N LYS A 101 4.84 -17.39 8.79
CA LYS A 101 3.99 -17.96 7.76
C LYS A 101 2.87 -18.82 8.33
N SER A 102 3.18 -19.70 9.28
CA SER A 102 2.19 -20.56 9.95
C SER A 102 1.17 -19.75 10.77
N GLN A 103 1.55 -18.60 11.33
CA GLN A 103 0.63 -17.69 12.00
C GLN A 103 -0.31 -17.01 11.00
N LEU A 104 0.23 -16.50 9.89
CA LEU A 104 -0.57 -15.88 8.82
C LEU A 104 -1.58 -16.87 8.21
N GLU A 105 -1.17 -18.09 7.89
CA GLU A 105 -2.08 -19.13 7.36
C GLU A 105 -3.23 -19.44 8.32
N ARG A 106 -2.98 -19.42 9.64
CA ARG A 106 -4.04 -19.58 10.67
C ARG A 106 -4.94 -18.35 10.78
N MET A 107 -4.40 -17.14 10.59
CA MET A 107 -5.18 -15.90 10.61
C MET A 107 -6.10 -15.79 9.38
N PHE A 108 -5.65 -16.32 8.23
CA PHE A 108 -6.35 -16.21 6.96
C PHE A 108 -6.64 -17.59 6.31
N PRO A 109 -7.44 -18.47 6.94
CA PRO A 109 -7.62 -19.86 6.51
C PRO A 109 -8.30 -20.02 5.13
N ASN A 110 -9.00 -18.98 4.65
CA ASN A 110 -9.68 -18.97 3.36
C ASN A 110 -9.22 -17.80 2.47
N TYR A 111 -7.96 -17.37 2.63
CA TYR A 111 -7.43 -16.28 1.81
C TYR A 111 -7.37 -16.70 0.33
N PRO A 112 -7.82 -15.85 -0.62
CA PRO A 112 -7.88 -16.25 -2.03
C PRO A 112 -6.50 -16.26 -2.72
N PHE A 113 -5.47 -15.69 -2.10
CA PHE A 113 -4.12 -15.60 -2.67
C PHE A 113 -3.14 -16.40 -1.82
N LYS A 114 -2.03 -16.83 -2.44
CA LYS A 114 -0.91 -17.38 -1.68
C LYS A 114 -0.31 -16.27 -0.80
N ILE A 115 0.06 -16.60 0.44
CA ILE A 115 0.82 -15.70 1.31
C ILE A 115 2.29 -16.10 1.18
N ASP A 116 3.14 -15.18 0.73
CA ASP A 116 4.59 -15.35 0.74
C ASP A 116 5.17 -14.48 1.86
N VAL A 117 6.06 -15.07 2.65
CA VAL A 117 6.72 -14.39 3.77
C VAL A 117 8.20 -14.34 3.47
N ARG A 118 8.83 -13.20 3.74
CA ARG A 118 10.27 -12.99 3.60
C ARG A 118 10.81 -12.22 4.78
N GLU A 119 11.91 -12.69 5.32
CA GLU A 119 12.81 -11.92 6.18
C GLU A 119 13.77 -11.06 5.32
#